data_AF-A0A7W7GZ72-F1
#
_entry.id   AF-A0A7W7GZ72-F1
#
_cell.length_a   1.000
_cell.length_b   1.000
_cell.length_c   1.000
_cell.angle_alpha   90.00
_cell.angle_beta   90.00
_cell.angle_gamma   90.00
#
_symmetry.space_group_name_H-M   'P 1'
#
loop_
_entity.id
_entity.type
_entity.pdbx_description
1 polymer ?
#
loop_
_entity_poly.entity_id
_entity_poly.type
_entity_poly.pdbx_seq_one_letter_code
_entity_poly.pdbx_strand_id
1 'polypeptide(L)'
;MTVRGMIEMVLSVLGGGVLAALTLAFWPCRRGGPAGPVTGPGPLSTVLLPAAVVAAPPPVPRAESTEGLLVVQLLRDELSPAHYRTAMASLAAREEARNPMRLPGEIGPAAD
;
A
#
# COMPACT_ATOMS: atom_id res chain seq x y z
N MET A 1 41.40 11.56 -14.90
CA MET A 1 40.10 11.08 -14.37
C MET A 1 39.59 10.02 -15.34
N THR A 2 39.62 8.74 -14.96
CA THR A 2 39.30 7.64 -15.88
C THR A 2 37.79 7.53 -16.08
N VAL A 3 37.34 7.10 -17.26
CA VAL A 3 35.91 6.91 -17.57
C VAL A 3 35.23 6.03 -16.50
N ARG A 4 35.95 4.99 -16.03
CA ARG A 4 35.52 4.17 -14.90
C ARG A 4 35.29 4.97 -13.62
N GLY A 5 36.22 5.86 -13.25
CA GLY A 5 36.04 6.71 -12.06
C GLY A 5 34.88 7.71 -12.20
N MET A 6 34.60 8.19 -13.41
CA MET A 6 33.45 9.06 -13.68
C MET A 6 32.12 8.30 -13.55
N ILE A 7 32.08 7.05 -14.04
CA ILE A 7 30.90 6.18 -13.92
C ILE A 7 30.62 5.87 -12.44
N GLU A 8 31.64 5.51 -11.65
CA GLU A 8 31.48 5.24 -10.20
C GLU A 8 31.00 6.50 -9.44
N MET A 9 31.50 7.68 -9.81
CA MET A 9 31.07 8.94 -9.20
C MET A 9 29.61 9.26 -9.55
N VAL A 10 29.20 9.07 -10.80
CA VAL A 10 27.80 9.31 -11.19
C VAL A 10 26.87 8.31 -10.50
N LEU A 11 27.22 7.02 -10.47
CA LEU A 11 26.40 5.99 -9.83
C LEU A 11 26.24 6.23 -8.32
N SER A 12 27.29 6.66 -7.63
CA SER A 12 27.21 6.95 -6.19
C SER A 12 26.34 8.18 -5.89
N VAL A 13 26.43 9.23 -6.69
CA VAL A 13 25.58 10.43 -6.55
C VAL A 13 24.11 10.11 -6.85
N LEU A 14 23.85 9.36 -7.93
CA LEU A 14 22.50 9.01 -8.35
C LEU A 14 21.86 8.03 -7.36
N GLY A 15 22.61 7.01 -6.94
CA GLY A 15 22.16 6.05 -5.92
C GLY A 15 21.90 6.70 -4.57
N GLY A 16 22.80 7.58 -4.11
CA GLY A 16 22.63 8.33 -2.87
C GLY A 16 21.42 9.27 -2.89
N GLY A 17 21.20 9.98 -4.01
CA GLY A 17 20.04 10.86 -4.19
C GLY A 17 18.71 10.11 -4.21
N VAL A 18 18.65 8.97 -4.92
CA VAL A 18 17.45 8.12 -4.94
C VAL A 18 17.17 7.54 -3.56
N LEU A 19 18.20 7.06 -2.85
CA LEU A 19 18.03 6.52 -1.49
C LEU A 19 17.60 7.61 -0.49
N ALA A 20 18.15 8.83 -0.61
CA ALA A 20 17.75 9.97 0.20
C ALA A 20 16.30 10.41 -0.10
N ALA A 21 15.90 10.44 -1.37
CA ALA A 21 14.53 10.77 -1.76
C ALA A 21 13.53 9.72 -1.27
N LEU A 22 13.87 8.43 -1.36
CA LEU A 22 13.03 7.34 -0.85
C LEU A 22 12.91 7.40 0.67
N THR A 23 14.01 7.63 1.38
CA THR A 23 13.96 7.78 2.85
C THR A 23 13.18 9.02 3.28
N LEU A 24 13.22 10.14 2.53
CA LEU A 24 12.39 11.32 2.79
C LEU A 24 10.91 11.09 2.47
N ALA A 25 10.60 10.45 1.33
CA ALA A 25 9.23 10.18 0.90
C ALA A 25 8.53 9.18 1.83
N PHE A 26 9.29 8.21 2.36
CA PHE A 26 8.83 7.26 3.36
C PHE A 26 9.06 7.74 4.80
N TRP A 27 9.61 8.94 5.03
CA TRP A 27 9.76 9.49 6.37
C TRP A 27 8.36 9.84 6.88
N PRO A 28 7.75 9.01 7.75
CA PRO A 28 6.49 9.38 8.34
C PRO A 28 6.81 10.55 9.25
N CYS A 29 6.01 11.60 9.21
CA CYS A 29 6.10 12.72 10.14
C CYS A 29 6.02 12.25 11.61
N ARG A 30 7.11 11.73 12.18
CA ARG A 30 7.36 11.74 13.62
C ARG A 30 7.75 13.16 14.01
N ARG A 31 6.79 14.07 13.98
CA ARG A 31 6.81 15.28 14.82
C ARG A 31 5.78 15.09 15.94
N GLY A 32 6.05 14.11 16.79
CA GLY A 32 5.75 14.25 18.21
C GLY A 32 6.82 15.17 18.80
N GLY A 33 6.40 16.29 19.40
CA GLY A 33 7.22 17.47 19.64
C GLY A 33 8.19 17.39 20.83
N PRO A 34 8.72 18.55 21.26
CA PRO A 34 9.31 18.69 22.57
C PRO A 34 8.21 19.01 23.60
N ALA A 35 8.07 18.13 24.58
CA ALA A 35 7.44 18.43 25.84
C ALA A 35 8.19 19.57 26.53
N GLY A 36 7.52 20.71 26.71
CA GLY A 36 7.89 21.74 27.67
C GLY A 36 6.85 21.75 28.78
N PRO A 37 7.22 21.62 30.07
CA PRO A 37 6.29 21.77 31.17
C PRO A 37 6.14 23.26 31.47
N VAL A 38 4.97 23.84 31.22
CA VAL A 38 4.59 25.13 31.81
C VAL A 38 3.26 24.97 32.50
N THR A 39 3.40 24.77 33.80
CA THR A 39 2.44 24.97 34.87
C THR A 39 1.74 26.33 34.73
N GLY A 40 0.41 26.35 34.74
CA GLY A 40 -0.36 27.59 34.86
C GLY A 40 -1.85 27.29 35.00
N PRO A 41 -2.48 27.51 36.18
CA PRO A 41 -3.92 27.47 36.31
C PRO A 41 -4.49 28.86 35.98
N GLY A 42 -5.30 28.96 34.93
CA GLY A 42 -5.98 30.21 34.56
C GLY A 42 -7.16 29.97 33.62
N PRO A 43 -8.32 30.62 33.83
CA PRO A 43 -9.61 30.14 33.35
C PRO A 43 -10.07 30.74 32.01
N LEU A 44 -10.91 29.98 31.30
CA LEU A 44 -11.95 30.41 30.35
C LEU A 44 -11.64 31.63 29.46
N SER A 45 -11.16 31.36 28.25
CA SER A 45 -11.54 32.14 27.06
C SER A 45 -11.46 31.26 25.82
N THR A 46 -12.63 30.79 25.43
CA THR A 46 -13.01 30.46 24.06
C THR A 46 -12.42 31.47 23.08
N VAL A 47 -11.69 31.00 22.07
CA VAL A 47 -11.74 31.47 20.67
C VAL A 47 -10.73 30.63 19.88
N LEU A 48 -11.29 29.89 18.91
CA LEU A 48 -10.61 29.28 17.78
C LEU A 48 -9.59 28.19 18.12
N LEU A 49 -10.13 27.01 18.47
CA LEU A 49 -9.64 25.78 17.86
C LEU A 49 -9.35 26.10 16.37
N PRO A 50 -8.12 26.00 15.84
CA PRO A 50 -8.03 25.51 14.49
C PRO A 50 -8.71 24.15 14.58
N ALA A 51 -9.91 24.05 14.03
CA ALA A 51 -10.49 22.78 13.69
C ALA A 51 -9.44 22.12 12.80
N ALA A 52 -8.52 21.39 13.43
CA ALA A 52 -7.81 20.32 12.82
C ALA A 52 -8.94 19.49 12.26
N VAL A 53 -9.20 19.70 10.97
CA VAL A 53 -9.82 18.72 10.12
C VAL A 53 -8.97 17.50 10.41
N VAL A 54 -9.46 16.68 11.33
CA VAL A 54 -9.11 15.28 11.40
C VAL A 54 -9.50 14.84 10.02
N ALA A 55 -8.52 14.89 9.11
CA ALA A 55 -8.61 14.19 7.85
C ALA A 55 -8.84 12.77 8.32
N ALA A 56 -10.12 12.38 8.30
CA ALA A 56 -10.50 11.01 8.55
C ALA A 56 -9.54 10.18 7.71
N PRO A 57 -8.88 9.16 8.29
CA PRO A 57 -8.07 8.27 7.48
C PRO A 57 -8.91 7.91 6.26
N PRO A 58 -8.38 8.04 5.02
CA PRO A 58 -9.15 7.72 3.84
C PRO A 58 -9.77 6.35 4.09
N PRO A 59 -11.09 6.18 3.87
CA PRO A 59 -11.76 4.94 4.21
C PRO A 59 -10.96 3.82 3.56
N VAL A 60 -10.25 3.04 4.37
CA VAL A 60 -9.53 1.88 3.86
C VAL A 60 -10.62 1.04 3.24
N PRO A 61 -10.56 0.74 1.93
CA PRO A 61 -11.59 -0.06 1.29
C PRO A 61 -11.70 -1.33 2.13
N ARG A 62 -12.84 -1.53 2.79
CA ARG A 62 -13.10 -2.79 3.46
C ARG A 62 -13.17 -3.79 2.34
N ALA A 63 -12.14 -4.61 2.23
CA ALA A 63 -12.16 -5.71 1.31
C ALA A 63 -13.18 -6.73 1.85
N GLU A 64 -14.42 -6.58 1.38
CA GLU A 64 -15.52 -7.49 1.68
C GLU A 64 -15.35 -8.82 0.94
N SER A 65 -14.39 -8.88 -0.01
CA SER A 65 -14.00 -10.07 -0.74
C SER A 65 -12.51 -10.40 -0.58
N THR A 66 -12.18 -11.68 -0.76
CA THR A 66 -10.80 -12.20 -0.67
C THR A 66 -9.90 -11.55 -1.72
N GLU A 67 -10.40 -11.33 -2.94
CA GLU A 67 -9.68 -10.62 -4.00
C GLU A 67 -9.37 -9.18 -3.58
N GLY A 68 -10.33 -8.53 -2.91
CA GLY A 68 -10.13 -7.19 -2.37
C GLY A 68 -9.01 -7.13 -1.34
N LEU A 69 -8.85 -8.17 -0.51
CA LEU A 69 -7.78 -8.22 0.50
C LEU A 69 -6.41 -8.34 -0.17
N LEU A 70 -6.32 -9.15 -1.23
CA LEU A 70 -5.09 -9.29 -2.02
C LEU A 70 -4.70 -7.98 -2.71
N VAL A 71 -5.69 -7.22 -3.22
CA VAL A 71 -5.45 -5.88 -3.80
C VAL A 71 -4.99 -4.88 -2.75
N VAL A 72 -5.61 -4.88 -1.56
CA VAL A 72 -5.18 -3.99 -0.47
C VAL A 72 -3.75 -4.29 -0.01
N GLN A 73 -3.37 -5.57 0.08
CA GLN A 73 -1.99 -5.96 0.42
C GLN A 73 -0.98 -5.58 -0.67
N LEU A 74 -1.35 -5.74 -1.95
CA LEU A 74 -0.53 -5.30 -3.07
C LEU A 74 -0.31 -3.77 -3.04
N LEU A 75 -1.36 -2.99 -2.79
CA LEU A 75 -1.27 -1.52 -2.69
C LEU A 75 -0.47 -1.04 -1.48
N ARG A 76 -0.33 -1.89 -0.46
CA ARG A 76 0.47 -1.62 0.74
C ARG A 76 1.92 -2.12 0.64
N ASP A 77 2.31 -2.66 -0.51
CA ASP A 77 3.60 -3.35 -0.72
C ASP A 77 3.84 -4.52 0.26
N GLU A 78 2.78 -5.04 0.89
CA GLU A 78 2.83 -6.24 1.74
C GLU A 78 2.84 -7.53 0.90
N LEU A 79 2.39 -7.44 -0.36
CA LEU A 79 2.31 -8.54 -1.31
C LEU A 79 3.00 -8.17 -2.63
N SER A 80 3.93 -9.01 -3.10
CA SER A 80 4.58 -8.76 -4.39
C SER A 80 3.62 -9.01 -5.57
N PRO A 81 3.81 -8.34 -6.73
CA PRO A 81 2.97 -8.59 -7.91
C PRO A 81 3.00 -10.04 -8.40
N ALA A 82 4.12 -10.73 -8.22
CA ALA A 82 4.23 -12.15 -8.57
C ALA A 82 3.34 -13.01 -7.66
N HIS A 83 3.39 -12.77 -6.34
CA HIS A 83 2.54 -13.49 -5.38
C HIS A 83 1.06 -13.19 -5.57
N TYR A 84 0.70 -11.95 -5.89
CA TYR A 84 -0.68 -11.58 -6.26
C TYR A 84 -1.21 -12.43 -7.42
N ARG A 85 -0.44 -12.55 -8.51
CA ARG A 85 -0.85 -13.37 -9.67
C ARG A 85 -1.00 -14.84 -9.33
N THR A 86 -0.08 -15.39 -8.54
CA THR A 86 -0.17 -16.79 -8.08
C THR A 86 -1.39 -17.02 -7.20
N ALA A 87 -1.70 -16.08 -6.29
CA ALA A 87 -2.87 -16.16 -5.42
C ALA A 87 -4.19 -16.02 -6.22
N MET A 88 -4.25 -15.12 -7.19
CA MET A 88 -5.41 -15.00 -8.08
C MET A 88 -5.62 -16.26 -8.94
N ALA A 89 -4.55 -16.87 -9.44
CA ALA A 89 -4.64 -18.12 -10.19
C ALA A 89 -5.18 -19.28 -9.34
N SER A 90 -4.77 -19.38 -8.07
CA SER A 90 -5.27 -20.43 -7.17
C SER A 90 -6.73 -20.22 -6.78
N LEU A 91 -7.15 -18.97 -6.56
CA LEU A 91 -8.55 -18.61 -6.35
C LEU A 91 -9.39 -19.00 -7.57
N ALA A 92 -8.96 -18.63 -8.78
CA ALA A 92 -9.66 -18.98 -10.01
C ALA A 92 -9.78 -20.51 -10.19
N ALA A 93 -8.71 -21.27 -9.95
CA ALA A 93 -8.75 -22.73 -10.05
C ALA A 93 -9.72 -23.36 -9.03
N ARG A 94 -9.77 -22.82 -7.81
CA ARG A 94 -10.70 -23.27 -6.78
C ARG A 94 -12.14 -22.93 -7.15
N GLU A 95 -12.36 -21.77 -7.74
CA GLU A 95 -13.67 -21.33 -8.18
C GLU A 95 -14.17 -22.19 -9.34
N GLU A 96 -13.34 -22.47 -10.34
CA GLU A 96 -13.68 -23.40 -11.43
C GLU A 96 -14.01 -24.80 -10.90
N ALA A 97 -13.27 -25.30 -9.92
CA ALA A 97 -13.57 -26.59 -9.30
C ALA A 97 -14.92 -26.62 -8.56
N ARG A 98 -15.38 -25.47 -8.06
CA ARG A 98 -16.69 -25.34 -7.38
C ARG A 98 -17.83 -25.08 -8.36
N ASN A 99 -17.56 -24.28 -9.37
CA ASN A 99 -18.51 -23.78 -10.35
C ASN A 99 -17.95 -24.01 -11.76
N PRO A 100 -17.89 -25.28 -12.21
CA PRO A 100 -17.32 -25.60 -13.51
C PRO A 100 -18.17 -24.96 -14.61
N MET A 101 -17.54 -24.17 -15.48
CA MET A 101 -18.23 -23.64 -16.65
C MET A 101 -18.24 -24.71 -17.73
N ARG A 102 -19.44 -25.04 -18.23
CA ARG A 102 -19.54 -25.93 -19.41
C ARG A 102 -18.87 -25.27 -20.59
N LEU A 103 -17.99 -26.02 -21.25
CA LEU A 103 -17.36 -25.53 -22.46
C LEU A 103 -18.39 -25.47 -23.59
N PRO A 104 -18.36 -24.45 -24.45
CA PRO A 104 -19.21 -24.40 -25.64
C PRO A 104 -18.98 -25.66 -26.49
N GLY A 105 -20.01 -26.50 -26.63
CA GLY A 105 -19.96 -27.76 -27.36
C GLY A 105 -20.00 -29.03 -26.51
N GLU A 106 -19.89 -28.93 -25.18
CA GLU A 106 -20.22 -30.04 -24.27
C GLU A 106 -21.76 -30.18 -24.15
N ILE A 107 -22.39 -30.65 -25.22
CA ILE A 107 -23.73 -31.22 -25.13
C ILE A 107 -23.53 -32.57 -24.43
N GLY A 108 -24.04 -32.70 -23.20
CA GLY A 108 -24.02 -33.97 -22.48
C GLY A 108 -24.62 -35.10 -23.33
N PRO A 109 -24.29 -36.39 -23.04
CA PRO A 109 -24.83 -37.50 -23.81
C PRO A 109 -26.36 -37.35 -23.91
N ALA A 110 -26.90 -37.53 -25.12
CA ALA A 110 -28.34 -37.57 -25.32
C ALA A 110 -28.91 -38.55 -24.28
N ALA A 111 -29.82 -38.06 -23.45
CA ALA A 111 -30.54 -38.94 -22.54
C ALA A 111 -31.43 -39.83 -23.44
N ASP A 112 -31.00 -41.08 -23.61
CA ASP A 112 -31.82 -42.15 -24.17
C ASP A 112 -33.01 -42.47 -23.23
#